data_AF-G2P9V8-F1
#
_entry.id   AF-G2P9V8-F1
#
_cell.length_a   1.000
_cell.length_b   1.000
_cell.length_c   1.000
_cell.angle_alpha   90.00
_cell.angle_beta   90.00
_cell.angle_gamma   90.00
#
_symmetry.space_group_name_H-M   'P 1'
#
loop_
_entity.id
_entity.type
_entity.pdbx_description
1 polymer ?
#
loop_
_entity_poly.entity_id
_entity_poly.type
_entity_poly.pdbx_seq_one_letter_code
_entity_poly.pdbx_strand_id
1 'polypeptide(L)' 'MTSPTGPDPVYPVAPESGDDDSRFTNGLLFDVVKVIESHGYPKLASGRDLLELRISLYRFLYMDKDAL' A
#
# COMPACT_ATOMS: atom_id res chain seq x y z
N MET A 1 -18.89 -20.21 10.39
CA MET A 1 -18.30 -19.05 9.69
C MET A 1 -19.44 -18.14 9.27
N THR A 2 -19.74 -17.11 10.05
CA THR A 2 -20.78 -16.12 9.70
C THR A 2 -20.10 -14.78 9.57
N SER A 3 -19.96 -14.30 8.33
CA SER A 3 -19.54 -12.93 8.04
C SER A 3 -20.61 -11.96 8.55
N PRO A 4 -20.24 -10.82 9.14
CA PRO A 4 -21.21 -9.83 9.58
C PRO A 4 -21.88 -9.16 8.38
N THR A 5 -23.21 -9.08 8.45
CA THR A 5 -24.09 -8.41 7.49
C THR A 5 -24.07 -6.90 7.77
N GLY A 6 -23.18 -6.16 7.12
CA GLY A 6 -23.10 -4.69 7.15
C GLY A 6 -22.49 -4.15 5.84
N PRO A 7 -22.62 -2.86 5.51
CA PRO A 7 -22.09 -2.29 4.27
C PRO A 7 -20.55 -2.31 4.21
N ASP A 8 -19.99 -2.40 3.00
CA ASP A 8 -18.53 -2.43 2.74
C ASP A 8 -17.87 -1.03 2.72
N PRO A 9 -16.59 -0.92 3.13
CA PRO A 9 -15.96 0.35 3.48
C PRO A 9 -15.60 1.26 2.26
N VAL A 10 -15.76 2.58 2.43
CA VAL A 10 -15.55 3.65 1.43
C VAL A 10 -14.27 4.45 1.73
N TYR A 11 -13.43 4.76 0.72
CA TYR A 11 -12.08 5.30 0.95
C TYR A 11 -11.70 6.54 0.09
N PRO A 12 -11.31 7.68 0.70
CA PRO A 12 -10.39 8.68 0.14
C PRO A 12 -9.18 9.13 1.04
N VAL A 13 -8.33 8.27 1.56
CA VAL A 13 -8.61 6.87 1.69
C VAL A 13 -9.02 6.64 3.13
N ALA A 14 -8.10 6.93 4.04
CA ALA A 14 -8.07 6.73 5.48
C ALA A 14 -8.06 5.26 5.89
N PRO A 15 -6.90 4.84 6.38
CA PRO A 15 -6.84 4.39 7.77
C PRO A 15 -5.54 4.80 8.50
N GLU A 16 -5.69 5.07 9.78
CA GLU A 16 -4.79 4.54 10.81
C GLU A 16 -5.64 4.35 12.09
N SER A 17 -5.79 3.12 12.61
CA SER A 17 -4.97 2.65 13.74
C SER A 17 -4.93 1.12 13.79
N GLY A 18 -3.72 0.55 13.69
CA GLY A 18 -3.44 -0.88 13.85
C GLY A 18 -2.75 -1.48 12.64
N ASP A 19 -1.70 -2.28 12.87
CA ASP A 19 -0.80 -2.93 11.88
C ASP A 19 -1.48 -3.80 10.80
N ASP A 20 -2.82 -3.90 10.80
CA ASP A 20 -3.61 -4.78 9.93
C ASP A 20 -4.60 -3.99 9.04
N ASP A 21 -4.10 -3.07 8.20
CA ASP A 21 -4.89 -2.67 7.03
C ASP A 21 -4.87 -3.80 6.00
N SER A 22 -5.96 -4.56 5.93
CA SER A 22 -6.13 -5.67 4.99
C SER A 22 -6.01 -5.28 3.52
N ARG A 23 -6.04 -3.97 3.20
CA ARG A 23 -5.80 -3.44 1.86
C ARG A 23 -4.32 -3.35 1.50
N PHE A 24 -3.44 -3.18 2.48
CA PHE A 24 -2.00 -3.07 2.25
C PHE A 24 -1.37 -4.44 2.02
N THR A 25 -1.66 -5.01 0.86
CA THR A 25 -1.25 -6.36 0.50
C THR A 25 0.05 -6.38 -0.30
N ASN A 26 0.74 -7.53 -0.29
CA ASN A 26 1.85 -7.78 -1.22
C ASN A 26 1.38 -7.69 -2.69
N GLY A 27 0.12 -8.01 -2.99
CA GLY A 27 -0.45 -7.86 -4.33
C GLY A 27 -0.42 -6.41 -4.80
N LEU A 28 -0.89 -5.48 -3.96
CA LEU A 28 -0.82 -4.04 -4.24
C LEU A 28 0.61 -3.58 -4.49
N LEU A 29 1.55 -4.01 -3.66
CA LEU A 29 2.97 -3.70 -3.83
C LEU A 29 3.49 -4.14 -5.22
N PHE A 30 3.21 -5.38 -5.64
CA PHE A 30 3.64 -5.86 -6.95
C PHE A 30 2.94 -5.17 -8.12
N ASP A 31 1.69 -4.75 -7.96
CA ASP A 31 1.00 -3.99 -9.00
C ASP A 31 1.60 -2.59 -9.15
N VAL A 32 2.01 -1.93 -8.05
CA VAL A 32 2.76 -0.67 -8.11
C VAL A 32 4.13 -0.86 -8.78
N VAL A 33 4.83 -1.97 -8.51
CA VAL A 33 6.10 -2.30 -9.21
C VAL A 33 5.90 -2.32 -10.72
N LYS A 34 4.86 -3.00 -11.22
CA LYS A 34 4.57 -3.06 -12.66
C LYS A 34 4.30 -1.68 -13.25
N VAL A 35 3.59 -0.81 -12.51
CA VAL A 35 3.34 0.57 -12.95
C VAL A 35 4.63 1.38 -13.02
N ILE A 36 5.51 1.26 -12.03
CA ILE A 36 6.81 1.94 -12.03
C ILE A 36 7.67 1.48 -13.22
N GLU A 37 7.78 0.15 -13.42
CA GLU A 37 8.53 -0.41 -14.56
C GLU A 37 7.95 -0.01 -15.91
N SER A 38 6.61 0.08 -16.04
CA SER A 38 5.96 0.50 -17.29
C SER A 38 6.22 1.96 -17.67
N HIS A 39 6.56 2.80 -16.69
CA HIS A 39 6.97 4.19 -16.90
C HIS A 39 8.47 4.34 -17.21
N GLY A 40 9.19 3.23 -17.42
CA GLY A 40 10.60 3.23 -17.81
C GLY A 40 11.58 3.31 -16.65
N TYR A 41 11.11 3.17 -15.41
CA TYR A 41 12.01 3.02 -14.26
C TYR A 41 12.66 1.63 -14.27
N PRO A 42 13.88 1.49 -13.70
CA PRO A 42 14.56 0.21 -13.62
C PRO A 42 13.76 -0.83 -12.83
N LYS A 43 13.93 -2.11 -13.20
CA LYS A 43 13.39 -3.23 -12.43
C LYS A 43 13.99 -3.27 -11.03
N LEU A 44 13.20 -3.71 -10.06
CA LEU A 44 13.71 -3.99 -8.72
C LEU A 44 14.71 -5.15 -8.80
N ALA A 45 15.92 -4.94 -8.30
CA ALA A 45 17.02 -5.91 -8.44
C ALA A 45 17.21 -6.76 -7.18
N SER A 46 16.65 -6.34 -6.05
CA SER A 46 16.85 -6.98 -4.76
C SER A 46 15.61 -6.91 -3.86
N GLY A 47 15.58 -7.78 -2.85
CA GLY A 47 14.58 -7.70 -1.78
C GLY A 47 14.64 -6.40 -0.99
N ARG A 48 15.80 -5.72 -0.97
CA ARG A 48 15.95 -4.40 -0.34
C ARG A 48 15.15 -3.35 -1.08
N ASP A 49 15.21 -3.33 -2.41
CA ASP A 49 14.47 -2.35 -3.22
C ASP A 49 12.95 -2.52 -3.02
N LEU A 50 12.50 -3.78 -2.90
CA LEU A 50 11.11 -4.11 -2.62
C LEU A 50 10.67 -3.64 -1.23
N LEU A 51 11.53 -3.78 -0.22
CA LEU A 51 11.27 -3.31 1.14
C LEU A 51 11.18 -1.77 1.20
N GLU A 52 12.13 -1.07 0.58
CA GLU A 52 12.13 0.41 0.54
C GLU A 52 10.90 0.94 -0.20
N LEU A 53 10.50 0.30 -1.29
CA LEU A 53 9.26 0.64 -1.99
C LEU A 53 8.03 0.41 -1.10
N ARG A 54 7.97 -0.72 -0.38
CA ARG A 54 6.87 -1.03 0.54
C ARG A 54 6.75 0.04 1.64
N ILE A 55 7.86 0.42 2.27
CA ILE A 55 7.88 1.46 3.31
C ILE A 55 7.44 2.81 2.72
N SER A 56 7.93 3.15 1.53
CA SER A 56 7.59 4.41 0.88
C SER A 56 6.11 4.49 0.49
N LEU A 57 5.56 3.40 -0.05
CA LEU A 57 4.14 3.30 -0.41
C LEU A 57 3.25 3.37 0.84
N TYR A 58 3.63 2.70 1.93
CA TYR A 58 2.93 2.79 3.21
C TYR A 58 2.89 4.27 3.69
N ARG A 59 4.05 4.93 3.73
CA ARG A 59 4.12 6.35 4.13
C ARG A 59 3.31 7.25 3.19
N PHE A 60 3.36 7.02 1.89
CA PHE A 60 2.59 7.82 0.94
C PHE A 60 1.07 7.70 1.16
N LEU A 61 0.58 6.49 1.48
CA LEU A 61 -0.84 6.22 1.64
C LEU A 61 -1.39 6.67 3.01
N TYR A 62 -0.56 6.62 4.05
CA TYR A 62 -1.03 6.73 5.44
C TYR A 62 -0.42 7.88 6.23
N MET A 63 0.69 8.47 5.79
CA MET A 63 1.34 9.56 6.53
C MET A 63 0.66 10.89 6.16
N ASP A 64 0.09 11.55 7.17
CA ASP A 64 -0.69 12.78 6.99
C ASP A 64 0.21 13.93 6.48
N LYS A 65 -0.31 14.70 5.52
CA LYS A 65 0.45 15.74 4.81
C LYS A 65 0.70 16.98 5.68
N ASP A 66 -0.11 17.18 6.72
CA ASP A 66 -0.05 18.31 7.66
C ASP A 66 0.71 17.97 8.96
N ALA A 67 1.33 16.79 9.06
CA ALA A 67 2.13 16.36 10.22
C ALA A 67 3.59 16.85 10.20
N LEU A 68 3.92 17.84 9.36
CA LEU A 68 5.25 18.48 9.25
C LEU A 68 5.20 19.96 9.63
#